data_AF-A0A7J4MWF2-F1
#
_entry.id   AF-A0A7J4MWF2-F1
#
_cell.length_a   1.000
_cell.length_b   1.000
_cell.length_c   1.000
_cell.angle_alpha   90.00
_cell.angle_beta   90.00
_cell.angle_gamma   90.00
#
_symmetry.space_group_name_H-M   'P 1'
#
loop_
_entity.id
_entity.type
_entity.pdbx_description
1 polymer ?
#
loop_
_entity_poly.entity_id
_entity_poly.type
_entity_poly.pdbx_seq_one_letter_code
_entity_poly.pdbx_strand_id
1 'polypeptide(L)' 'MYRKILVPTMGEYMDELIEHTLDLLHGREAEVICLYVVDTAVPFLTPKKVKEMMVKELTQRGNEILRDMEKGL' A
#
# COMPACT_ATOMS: atom_id res chain seq x y z
N MET A 1 -6.31 13.99 18.41
CA MET A 1 -6.84 13.70 17.07
C MET A 1 -5.68 13.74 16.07
N TYR A 2 -5.71 12.90 15.03
CA TYR A 2 -4.55 12.69 14.15
C TYR A 2 -4.44 13.78 13.09
N ARG A 3 -3.21 14.28 12.88
CA ARG A 3 -2.87 15.21 11.78
C ARG A 3 -2.43 14.48 10.51
N LYS A 4 -1.95 13.26 10.67
CA LYS A 4 -1.47 12.39 9.60
C LYS A 4 -1.96 10.97 9.85
N ILE A 5 -2.37 10.28 8.80
CA ILE A 5 -2.80 8.88 8.83
C ILE A 5 -1.89 8.10 7.89
N LEU A 6 -1.18 7.10 8.40
CA LEU A 6 -0.39 6.17 7.58
C LEU A 6 -1.22 4.93 7.29
N VAL A 7 -1.42 4.61 6.02
CA VAL A 7 -2.15 3.43 5.56
C VAL A 7 -1.16 2.48 4.88
N PRO A 8 -0.51 1.56 5.64
CA PRO A 8 0.37 0.55 5.07
C PRO A 8 -0.45 -0.60 4.50
N THR A 9 -0.09 -1.10 3.31
CA THR A 9 -0.75 -2.25 2.69
C THR A 9 0.21 -3.07 1.84
N MET A 10 -0.07 -4.37 1.71
CA MET A 10 0.55 -5.26 0.72
C MET A 10 -0.36 -5.49 -0.51
N GLY A 11 -1.50 -4.80 -0.58
CA GLY A 11 -2.49 -4.90 -1.66
C GLY A 11 -3.70 -5.76 -1.33
N GLU A 12 -4.00 -5.95 -0.04
CA GLU A 12 -5.16 -6.69 0.45
C GLU A 12 -6.13 -5.76 1.17
N TYR A 13 -7.43 -6.11 1.16
CA TYR A 13 -8.51 -5.41 1.87
C TYR A 13 -8.59 -3.91 1.53
N MET A 14 -8.50 -3.57 0.24
CA MET A 14 -8.36 -2.18 -0.18
C MET A 14 -9.63 -1.35 0.03
N ASP A 15 -10.78 -1.96 -0.23
CA ASP A 15 -12.06 -1.29 -0.03
C ASP A 15 -12.27 -0.97 1.45
N GLU A 16 -12.00 -1.94 2.33
CA GLU A 16 -12.12 -1.76 3.79
C GLU A 16 -11.11 -0.75 4.33
N LEU A 17 -9.87 -0.74 3.83
CA LEU A 17 -8.86 0.22 4.24
C LEU A 17 -9.25 1.65 3.85
N ILE A 18 -9.83 1.84 2.66
CA ILE A 18 -10.34 3.15 2.23
C ILE A 18 -11.51 3.57 3.11
N GLU A 19 -12.52 2.71 3.29
CA GLU A 19 -13.71 2.97 4.11
C GLU A 19 -13.32 3.39 5.53
N HIS A 20 -12.49 2.59 6.21
CA HIS A 20 -12.06 2.88 7.57
C HIS A 20 -11.16 4.12 7.67
N THR A 21 -10.40 4.45 6.62
CA THR A 21 -9.61 5.69 6.58
C THR A 21 -10.51 6.92 6.47
N LEU A 22 -11.56 6.85 5.63
CA LEU A 22 -12.57 7.91 5.53
C LEU A 22 -13.33 8.10 6.84
N ASP A 23 -13.68 7.02 7.52
CA ASP A 23 -14.26 7.07 8.86
C ASP A 23 -13.32 7.78 9.83
N LEU A 24 -12.02 7.46 9.84
CA LEU A 24 -11.04 8.11 10.72
C LEU A 24 -10.87 9.61 10.45
N LEU A 25 -11.07 10.06 9.21
CA LEU A 25 -11.05 11.48 8.87
C LEU A 25 -12.22 12.22 9.53
N HIS A 26 -13.37 11.59 9.73
CA HIS A 26 -14.59 12.18 10.32
C HIS A 26 -14.89 13.60 9.77
N GLY A 27 -14.67 13.83 8.47
CA GLY A 27 -14.89 15.13 7.80
C GLY A 27 -13.92 16.25 8.20
N ARG A 28 -12.76 15.93 8.79
CA ARG A 28 -11.71 16.87 9.16
C ARG A 28 -10.49 16.68 8.27
N GLU A 29 -9.73 17.75 8.05
CA GLU A 29 -8.48 17.67 7.28
C GLU A 29 -7.41 16.89 8.05
N ALA A 30 -6.94 15.79 7.47
CA ALA A 30 -5.71 15.11 7.85
C ALA A 30 -4.98 14.65 6.58
N GLU A 31 -3.66 14.62 6.64
CA GLU A 31 -2.82 14.12 5.55
C GLU A 31 -2.83 12.58 5.56
N VAL A 32 -3.35 11.95 4.50
CA VAL A 32 -3.31 10.50 4.34
C VAL A 32 -2.08 10.11 3.54
N ILE A 33 -1.27 9.20 4.09
CA ILE A 33 -0.06 8.68 3.49
C ILE A 33 -0.28 7.21 3.20
N CYS A 34 -0.50 6.85 1.94
CA CYS A 34 -0.60 5.46 1.51
C CYS A 34 0.80 4.88 1.27
N LEU A 35 1.10 3.74 1.90
CA LEU A 35 2.39 3.06 1.78
C LEU A 35 2.18 1.63 1.30
N TYR A 36 2.57 1.33 0.07
CA TYR A 36 2.62 -0.02 -0.42
C TYR A 36 3.93 -0.70 -0.03
N VAL A 37 3.85 -1.85 0.66
CA VAL A 37 5.01 -2.61 1.12
C VAL A 37 5.29 -3.74 0.15
N VAL A 38 6.41 -3.63 -0.57
CA VAL A 38 6.93 -4.74 -1.38
C VAL A 38 7.66 -5.72 -0.46
N ASP A 39 7.01 -6.84 -0.15
CA ASP A 39 7.66 -7.91 0.60
C ASP A 39 8.67 -8.66 -0.30
N THR A 40 9.93 -8.67 0.16
CA THR A 40 11.04 -9.34 -0.53
C THR A 40 11.63 -10.48 0.29
N ALA A 41 10.95 -10.87 1.38
CA ALA A 41 11.31 -12.01 2.20
C ALA A 41 11.10 -13.31 1.42
N VAL A 42 12.20 -13.82 0.87
CA VAL A 42 12.26 -15.10 0.15
C VAL A 42 13.42 -15.93 0.68
N PRO A 43 13.37 -17.28 0.58
CA PRO A 43 14.49 -18.13 0.95
C PRO A 43 15.80 -17.69 0.30
N PHE A 44 16.93 -17.83 1.00
CA PHE A 44 18.24 -17.43 0.47
C PHE A 44 18.63 -18.18 -0.82
N LEU A 45 18.05 -19.38 -1.02
CA LEU A 45 18.24 -20.21 -2.21
C LEU A 45 17.51 -19.66 -3.44
N THR A 46 16.63 -18.68 -3.27
CA THR A 46 15.90 -18.07 -4.39
C THR A 46 16.91 -17.43 -5.36
N PRO A 47 16.93 -17.84 -6.64
CA PRO A 47 17.88 -17.29 -7.59
C PRO A 47 17.75 -15.77 -7.68
N LYS A 48 18.88 -15.05 -7.75
CA LYS A 48 18.92 -13.58 -7.80
C LYS A 48 17.96 -12.99 -8.84
N LYS A 49 17.94 -13.58 -10.04
CA LYS A 49 17.06 -13.15 -11.14
C LYS A 49 15.57 -13.28 -10.79
N VAL A 50 15.18 -14.31 -10.06
CA VAL A 50 13.79 -14.50 -9.60
C VAL A 50 13.42 -13.43 -8.58
N LYS A 51 14.32 -13.14 -7.63
CA LYS A 51 14.11 -12.06 -6.65
C LYS A 51 13.95 -10.69 -7.33
N GLU A 52 14.79 -10.39 -8.32
CA GLU A 52 14.71 -9.14 -9.09
C GLU A 52 13.39 -9.03 -9.88
N MET A 53 12.96 -10.12 -10.52
CA MET A 53 11.66 -10.15 -11.22
C MET A 53 10.49 -9.94 -10.26
N MET A 54 10.52 -10.59 -9.10
CA MET A 54 9.48 -10.45 -8.08
C MET A 54 9.39 -9.03 -7.55
N VAL A 55 10.52 -8.40 -7.24
CA VAL A 55 10.57 -6.98 -6.82
C VAL A 55 9.96 -6.09 -7.88
N LYS A 56 10.33 -6.29 -9.16
CA LYS A 56 9.81 -5.49 -10.27
C LYS A 56 8.30 -5.62 -10.41
N GLU A 57 7.78 -6.84 -10.40
CA GLU A 57 6.35 -7.14 -10.54
C GLU A 57 5.53 -6.54 -9.39
N LEU A 58 5.94 -6.80 -8.14
CA LEU A 58 5.25 -6.30 -6.95
C LEU A 58 5.31 -4.77 -6.87
N THR A 59 6.43 -4.15 -7.28
CA THR A 59 6.53 -2.69 -7.34
C THR A 59 5.58 -2.11 -8.38
N GLN A 60 5.49 -2.72 -9.56
CA GLN A 60 4.57 -2.27 -10.61
C GLN A 60 3.12 -2.35 -10.12
N ARG A 61 2.72 -3.50 -9.57
CA ARG A 61 1.37 -3.70 -9.01
C ARG A 61 1.07 -2.73 -7.87
N GLY A 62 2.06 -2.50 -6.98
CA GLY A 62 1.93 -1.52 -5.89
C GLY A 62 1.64 -0.11 -6.38
N ASN A 63 2.29 0.32 -7.48
CA ASN A 63 2.01 1.63 -8.07
C ASN A 63 0.60 1.74 -8.66
N GLU A 64 0.07 0.66 -9.24
CA GLU A 64 -1.31 0.61 -9.74
C GLU A 64 -2.31 0.74 -8.58
N ILE A 65 -2.09 -0.03 -7.51
CA ILE A 65 -2.91 0.01 -6.29
C ILE A 65 -2.89 1.41 -5.65
N LEU A 66 -1.71 2.02 -5.50
CA LEU A 66 -1.61 3.36 -4.91
C LEU A 66 -2.36 4.42 -5.72
N ARG A 67 -2.36 4.33 -7.05
CA ARG A 67 -3.14 5.21 -7.93
C ARG A 67 -4.65 5.01 -7.78
N ASP A 68 -5.08 3.78 -7.52
CA ASP A 68 -6.50 3.50 -7.31
C ASP A 68 -6.95 3.95 -5.92
N MET A 69 -6.13 3.77 -4.89
CA MET A 69 -6.37 4.34 -3.55
C MET A 69 -6.44 5.87 -3.58
N GLU A 70 -5.58 6.53 -4.35
CA GLU A 70 -5.61 7.99 -4.52
C GLU A 70 -6.91 8.51 -5.13
N LYS A 71 -7.64 7.70 -5.92
CA LYS A 71 -8.95 8.08 -6.46
C LYS A 71 -10.09 7.90 -5.46
N GLY A 72 -9.90 7.03 -4.47
CA GLY A 72 -10.92 6.65 -3.48
C GLY A 72 -10.87 7.45 -2.18
N LEU A 73 -9.76 8.13 -1.90
CA LEU A 73 -9.52 8.99 -0.73
C LEU A 73 -9.65 10.47 -1.10
#